data_AF-A0A087T001-F1
#
_entry.id   AF-A0A087T001-F1
#
_cell.length_a   1.000
_cell.length_b   1.000
_cell.length_c   1.000
_cell.angle_alpha   90.00
_cell.angle_beta   90.00
_cell.angle_gamma   90.00
#
_symmetry.space_group_name_H-M   'P 1'
#
loop_
_entity.id
_entity.type
_entity.pdbx_description
1 polymer ?
#
loop_
_entity_poly.entity_id
_entity_poly.type
_entity_poly.pdbx_seq_one_letter_code
_entity_poly.pdbx_strand_id
1 'polypeptide(L)'
;MPISTVYKVIKKTLRLHACKVQILQVLKPDDRPRRMAFATDMLRRIEDDAEFLKPIMFSDEASFHLSGIVNRHNVRIWGSENPHEYPETQRDSPKVNV
;
A
#
# COMPACT_ATOMS: atom_id res chain seq x y z
N MET A 1 12.86 20.75 -20.39
CA MET A 1 13.89 19.78 -19.94
C MET A 1 14.07 18.72 -21.01
N PRO A 2 15.32 18.35 -21.37
CA PRO A 2 15.57 17.28 -22.34
C PRO A 2 15.10 15.93 -21.79
N ILE A 3 14.46 15.13 -22.65
CA ILE A 3 13.99 13.78 -22.31
C ILE A 3 15.18 12.81 -22.41
N SER A 4 15.46 12.09 -21.31
CA SER A 4 16.59 11.16 -21.27
C SER A 4 16.44 10.02 -22.28
N THR A 5 17.57 9.51 -22.77
CA THR A 5 17.62 8.32 -23.63
C THR A 5 16.93 7.13 -22.96
N VAL A 6 17.10 6.98 -21.65
CA VAL A 6 16.44 5.95 -20.83
C VAL A 6 14.91 6.07 -20.94
N TYR A 7 14.35 7.26 -20.79
CA TYR A 7 12.90 7.46 -20.93
C TYR A 7 12.41 7.12 -22.33
N LYS A 8 13.18 7.47 -23.37
CA LYS A 8 12.85 7.13 -24.77
C LYS A 8 12.82 5.62 -24.97
N VAL A 9 13.84 4.90 -24.51
CA VAL A 9 13.90 3.44 -24.63
C VAL A 9 12.72 2.79 -23.89
N ILE A 10 12.46 3.18 -22.65
CA ILE A 10 11.36 2.64 -21.83
C ILE A 10 10.00 2.88 -22.49
N LYS A 11 9.71 4.11 -22.95
CA LYS A 11 8.37 4.47 -23.47
C LYS A 11 8.16 4.21 -24.95
N LYS A 12 9.20 4.32 -25.77
CA LYS A 12 9.08 4.27 -27.25
C LYS A 12 9.54 2.93 -27.82
N THR A 13 10.61 2.35 -27.28
CA THR A 13 11.14 1.06 -27.76
C THR A 13 10.46 -0.10 -27.05
N LEU A 14 10.48 -0.10 -25.71
CA LEU A 14 9.99 -1.21 -24.88
C LEU A 14 8.51 -1.08 -24.51
N ARG A 15 7.91 0.10 -24.70
CA ARG A 15 6.49 0.40 -24.38
C ARG A 15 6.08 0.02 -22.95
N LEU A 16 6.98 0.23 -21.98
CA LEU A 16 6.72 -0.09 -20.58
C LEU A 16 5.92 1.02 -19.87
N HIS A 17 5.24 0.61 -18.80
CA HIS A 17 4.42 1.44 -17.94
C HIS A 17 5.03 1.49 -16.54
N ALA A 18 4.86 2.62 -15.86
CA ALA A 18 5.29 2.75 -14.48
C ALA A 18 4.27 2.06 -13.57
N CYS A 19 4.68 0.99 -12.92
CA CYS A 19 3.94 0.27 -11.90
C CYS A 19 4.35 0.79 -10.52
N LYS A 20 3.39 1.30 -9.76
CA LYS A 20 3.62 1.75 -8.39
C LYS A 20 3.61 0.52 -7.47
N VAL A 21 4.71 0.28 -6.77
CA VAL A 21 4.80 -0.84 -5.82
C VAL A 21 3.86 -0.58 -4.64
N GLN A 22 2.97 -1.54 -4.39
CA GLN A 22 2.11 -1.55 -3.21
C GLN A 22 2.68 -2.54 -2.20
N ILE A 23 3.22 -2.02 -1.10
CA ILE A 23 3.51 -2.85 0.07
C ILE A 23 2.18 -3.10 0.79
N LEU A 24 1.76 -4.35 0.85
CA LEU A 24 0.57 -4.80 1.57
C LEU A 24 0.99 -5.57 2.83
N GLN A 25 0.12 -5.57 3.85
CA GLN A 25 0.28 -6.47 4.97
C GLN A 25 -0.08 -7.90 4.54
N VAL A 26 0.68 -8.88 5.03
CA VAL A 26 0.39 -10.29 4.83
C VAL A 26 -0.94 -10.63 5.50
N LEU A 27 -1.90 -11.13 4.72
CA LEU A 27 -3.18 -11.60 5.23
C LEU A 27 -3.07 -13.07 5.59
N LYS A 28 -3.40 -13.41 6.83
CA LYS A 28 -3.59 -14.78 7.29
C LYS A 28 -4.90 -15.33 6.71
N PRO A 29 -5.04 -16.66 6.57
CA PRO A 29 -6.27 -17.29 6.07
C PRO A 29 -7.54 -16.81 6.79
N ASP A 30 -7.45 -16.57 8.10
CA ASP A 30 -8.57 -16.12 8.94
C ASP A 30 -8.89 -14.63 8.81
N ASP A 31 -8.01 -13.82 8.22
CA ASP A 31 -8.23 -12.38 8.13
C ASP A 31 -9.36 -12.06 7.16
N ARG A 32 -9.48 -12.83 6.07
CA ARG A 32 -10.54 -12.61 5.07
C ARG A 32 -11.95 -12.75 5.66
N PRO A 33 -12.31 -13.86 6.34
CA PRO A 33 -13.64 -13.98 6.94
C PRO A 33 -13.86 -12.94 8.05
N ARG A 34 -12.84 -12.64 8.87
CA ARG A 34 -12.94 -11.62 9.93
C ARG A 34 -13.20 -10.21 9.37
N ARG A 35 -12.48 -9.83 8.32
CA ARG A 35 -12.67 -8.54 7.64
C ARG A 35 -14.04 -8.44 7.00
N MET A 36 -14.54 -9.52 6.40
CA MET A 36 -15.89 -9.55 5.84
C MET A 36 -16.95 -9.36 6.93
N ALA A 37 -16.86 -10.13 8.02
CA ALA A 37 -17.79 -10.02 9.14
C ALA A 37 -17.81 -8.62 9.74
N PHE A 38 -16.64 -8.01 9.94
CA PHE A 38 -16.52 -6.63 10.41
C PHE A 38 -17.18 -5.63 9.44
N ALA A 39 -16.91 -5.75 8.13
CA ALA A 39 -17.48 -4.86 7.13
C ALA A 39 -19.00 -4.96 7.07
N THR A 40 -19.55 -6.17 7.12
CA THR A 40 -21.00 -6.40 7.15
C THR A 40 -21.65 -5.78 8.40
N ASP A 41 -21.05 -5.96 9.57
CA ASP A 41 -21.58 -5.39 10.81
C ASP A 41 -21.50 -3.85 10.82
N MET A 42 -20.38 -3.27 10.36
CA MET A 42 -20.23 -1.82 10.26
C MET A 42 -21.21 -1.20 9.27
N LEU A 43 -21.41 -1.83 8.10
CA LEU A 43 -22.41 -1.36 7.13
C LEU A 43 -23.81 -1.34 7.74
N ARG A 44 -24.22 -2.42 8.41
CA ARG A 44 -25.51 -2.47 9.09
C ARG A 44 -25.68 -1.36 10.12
N ARG A 45 -24.67 -1.09 10.94
CA ARG A 45 -24.74 -0.01 11.96
C ARG A 45 -24.85 1.38 11.34
N ILE A 46 -24.22 1.61 10.20
CA ILE A 46 -24.33 2.87 9.45
C ILE A 46 -25.72 3.03 8.82
N GLU A 47 -26.31 1.93 8.33
CA GLU A 47 -27.67 1.93 7.78
C GLU A 47 -28.73 2.12 8.88
N ASP A 48 -28.55 1.50 10.04
CA ASP A 48 -29.45 1.57 11.18
C ASP A 48 -29.45 2.96 11.84
N ASP A 49 -28.29 3.66 11.83
CA ASP A 49 -28.13 5.00 12.40
C ASP A 49 -27.17 5.86 11.55
N ALA A 50 -27.72 6.85 10.85
CA ALA A 50 -26.97 7.79 10.02
C ALA A 50 -25.96 8.65 10.81
N GLU A 51 -26.13 8.77 12.12
CA GLU A 51 -25.25 9.54 13.02
C GLU A 51 -24.17 8.66 13.67
N PHE A 52 -24.22 7.34 13.49
CA PHE A 52 -23.34 6.36 14.12
C PHE A 52 -21.85 6.67 13.98
N LEU A 53 -21.44 7.23 12.84
CA LEU A 53 -20.04 7.56 12.57
C LEU A 53 -19.58 8.86 13.23
N LYS A 54 -20.49 9.76 13.62
CA LYS A 54 -20.13 11.09 14.15
C LYS A 54 -19.29 11.07 15.42
N PRO A 55 -19.53 10.18 16.41
CA PRO A 55 -18.69 10.10 17.60
C PRO A 55 -17.39 9.31 17.39
N ILE A 56 -17.16 8.69 16.22
CA ILE A 56 -16.00 7.83 15.98
C ILE A 56 -14.81 8.68 15.52
N MET A 57 -13.73 8.65 16.30
CA MET A 57 -12.44 9.21 15.89
C MET A 57 -11.44 8.09 15.61
N PHE A 58 -10.86 8.09 14.40
CA PHE A 58 -9.82 7.16 14.02
C PHE A 58 -8.43 7.74 14.33
N SER A 59 -7.57 6.93 14.91
CA SER A 59 -6.15 7.22 15.10
C SER A 59 -5.32 6.08 14.53
N ASP A 60 -4.13 6.38 14.02
CA ASP A 60 -3.14 5.40 13.58
C ASP A 60 -1.74 5.83 14.01
N GLU A 61 -0.83 4.87 14.10
CA GLU A 61 0.58 5.11 14.37
C GLU A 61 1.41 4.87 13.10
N ALA A 62 2.26 5.84 12.76
CA ALA A 62 3.17 5.74 11.63
C ALA A 62 4.62 5.78 12.10
N SER A 63 5.36 4.71 11.84
CA SER A 63 6.81 4.64 12.09
C SER A 63 7.58 5.05 10.83
N PHE A 64 8.51 6.01 10.99
CA PHE A 64 9.39 6.47 9.91
C PHE A 64 10.82 6.03 10.21
N HIS A 65 11.45 5.33 9.27
CA HIS A 65 12.85 4.92 9.38
C HIS A 65 13.72 5.93 8.63
N LEU A 66 14.72 6.49 9.30
CA LEU A 66 15.71 7.38 8.68
C LEU A 66 16.72 6.63 7.79
N SER A 67 16.78 5.30 7.88
CA SER A 67 17.76 4.45 7.23
C SER A 67 17.54 4.22 5.72
N GLY A 68 16.64 4.95 5.06
CA GLY A 68 16.50 4.94 3.60
C GLY A 68 16.05 3.61 2.99
N ILE A 69 15.69 2.62 3.81
CA ILE A 69 15.18 1.33 3.34
C ILE A 69 13.79 1.57 2.75
N VAL A 70 13.77 1.70 1.43
CA VAL A 70 12.59 1.78 0.54
C VAL A 70 11.71 3.01 0.77
N ASN A 71 12.05 4.12 0.08
CA ASN A 71 11.12 5.23 -0.09
C ASN A 71 9.96 4.80 -1.01
N ARG A 72 8.87 4.28 -0.41
CA ARG A 72 7.64 3.84 -1.09
C ARG A 72 7.04 4.88 -2.04
N HIS A 73 7.37 6.16 -1.90
CA HIS A 73 6.87 7.22 -2.78
C HIS A 73 7.65 7.31 -4.09
N ASN A 74 8.92 6.90 -4.10
CA ASN A 74 9.81 7.02 -5.25
C ASN A 74 10.06 5.69 -5.99
N VAL A 75 9.69 4.55 -5.40
CA VAL A 75 9.86 3.24 -6.04
C VAL A 75 8.81 3.04 -7.13
N ARG A 76 9.28 2.93 -8.38
CA ARG A 76 8.48 2.56 -9.56
C ARG A 76 9.20 1.44 -10.29
N ILE A 77 8.46 0.37 -10.57
CA ILE A 77 8.92 -0.71 -11.45
C ILE A 77 8.41 -0.38 -12.85
N TRP A 78 9.21 -0.62 -13.90
CA TRP A 78 8.78 -0.41 -15.28
C TRP A 78 8.54 -1.78 -15.94
N GLY A 79 7.28 -2.07 -16.26
CA GLY A 79 6.85 -3.35 -16.83
C GLY A 79 5.83 -3.15 -17.95
N SER A 80 5.71 -4.13 -18.84
CA SER A 80 4.63 -4.17 -19.84
C SER A 80 3.28 -4.47 -19.17
N GLU A 81 3.33 -5.24 -18.09
CA GLU A 81 2.19 -5.60 -17.24
C GLU A 81 2.50 -5.21 -15.79
N ASN A 82 1.45 -5.05 -14.99
CA ASN A 82 1.63 -4.87 -13.56
C ASN A 82 2.07 -6.22 -12.98
N PRO A 83 3.25 -6.33 -12.35
CA PRO A 83 3.72 -7.61 -11.83
C PRO A 83 2.82 -8.15 -10.70
N HIS A 84 1.90 -7.35 -10.16
CA HIS A 84 1.10 -7.71 -8.98
C HIS A 84 1.96 -8.21 -7.82
N GLU A 85 3.23 -7.82 -7.83
CA GLU A 85 4.17 -8.15 -6.78
C GLU A 85 3.89 -7.22 -5.61
N TYR A 86 3.44 -7.84 -4.53
CA TYR A 86 3.31 -7.23 -3.22
C TYR A 86 4.53 -7.67 -2.43
N PRO A 87 5.63 -6.89 -2.41
CA PRO A 87 6.73 -7.22 -1.51
C PRO A 87 6.19 -7.21 -0.09
N GLU A 88 6.15 -8.41 0.49
CA GLU A 88 5.77 -8.62 1.88
C GLU A 88 6.92 -8.14 2.75
N THR A 89 6.72 -7.03 3.45
CA THR A 89 7.69 -6.58 4.44
C THR A 89 7.14 -6.82 5.83
N GLN A 90 7.89 -7.59 6.63
CA GLN A 90 7.71 -7.63 8.07
C GLN A 90 7.97 -6.21 8.58
N ARG A 91 6.93 -5.58 9.17
CA ARG A 91 7.02 -4.19 9.66
C ARG A 91 8.11 -4.02 10.72
N ASP A 92 8.41 -5.08 11.46
CA ASP A 92 9.31 -5.04 12.61
C ASP A 92 10.73 -5.41 12.18
N SER A 93 11.56 -4.38 11.97
CA SER A 93 13.01 -4.52 12.13
C SER A 93 13.29 -4.65 13.64
N PRO A 94 14.33 -5.38 14.08
CA PRO A 94 14.71 -5.39 15.50
C PRO A 94 14.87 -3.95 16.00
N LYS A 95 14.15 -3.60 17.07
CA LYS A 95 14.15 -2.26 17.67
C LYS A 95 15.59 -1.85 17.98
N VAL A 96 16.14 -0.93 17.20
CA VAL A 96 17.36 -0.22 17.59
C VAL A 96 16.90 0.92 18.48
N ASN A 97 17.05 0.75 19.79
CA ASN A 97 16.90 1.86 20.73
C ASN A 97 18.00 2.88 20.43
N VAL A 98 17.63 4.15 20.29
CA VAL A 98 18.53 5.30 20.39
C VAL A 98 18.57 5.74 21.85
#